data_AF-A0A443RSX3-F1
#
_entry.id   AF-A0A443RSX3-F1
#
_cell.length_a   1.000
_cell.length_b   1.000
_cell.length_c   1.000
_cell.angle_alpha   90.00
_cell.angle_beta   90.00
_cell.angle_gamma   90.00
#
_symmetry.space_group_name_H-M   'P 1'
#
loop_
_entity.id
_entity.type
_entity.pdbx_description
1 polymer ?
#
loop_
_entity_poly.entity_id
_entity_poly.type
_entity_poly.pdbx_seq_one_letter_code
_entity_poly.pdbx_strand_id
1 'polypeptide(L)'
;SECESEIKCILSKYRTADGSCNNLHNPRWGKSMECLNRLQKAVYADGYKLPKVAKSRRTLPNVRLISNRLHFQINKYSHVSHMLMQWGQFLDHDISHTPAAQLTGGVIDCCNETNDECYAITIASDDPFYSNFSRKCMTFVRSAPCLTCSMKREQINILTAFIDASNVYGSSENETYVLRKFDGTGMLRSQNNSLLPESIDPENDQCSDLNQNIICFAAGDFRVNVLP
;
A
#
# COMPACT_ATOMS: atom_id res chain seq x y z
N SER A 1 -24.53 -7.44 17.74
CA SER A 1 -24.34 -7.84 16.32
C SER A 1 -22.85 -7.79 16.04
N GLU A 2 -22.14 -8.84 16.46
CA GLU A 2 -20.68 -8.94 16.33
C GLU A 2 -20.32 -9.28 14.89
N CYS A 3 -19.61 -8.35 14.28
CA CYS A 3 -19.09 -8.43 12.92
C CYS A 3 -17.60 -8.80 12.93
N GLU A 4 -17.03 -8.88 14.13
CA GLU A 4 -15.62 -9.13 14.39
C GLU A 4 -15.52 -10.23 15.43
N SER A 5 -14.57 -11.15 15.21
CA SER A 5 -14.26 -12.19 16.18
C SER A 5 -13.59 -11.61 17.42
N GLU A 6 -13.90 -12.18 18.58
CA GLU A 6 -13.21 -11.89 19.83
C GLU A 6 -11.73 -12.29 19.72
N ILE A 7 -10.82 -11.39 20.11
CA ILE A 7 -9.37 -11.67 20.19
C ILE A 7 -9.00 -11.91 21.65
N LYS A 8 -8.51 -13.12 21.93
CA LYS A 8 -7.98 -13.47 23.26
C LYS A 8 -6.48 -13.17 23.32
N CYS A 9 -6.11 -12.26 24.21
CA CYS A 9 -4.72 -11.88 24.39
C CYS A 9 -4.01 -12.78 25.39
N ILE A 10 -2.85 -13.29 24.97
CA ILE A 10 -1.92 -14.04 25.82
C ILE A 10 -0.78 -13.11 26.17
N LEU A 11 -0.46 -12.99 27.47
CA LEU A 11 0.69 -12.20 27.90
C LEU A 11 1.98 -12.84 27.37
N SER A 12 2.72 -12.08 26.60
CA SER A 12 4.00 -12.46 26.02
C SER A 12 5.00 -11.32 26.21
N LYS A 13 6.28 -11.67 26.24
CA LYS A 13 7.37 -10.68 26.24
C LYS A 13 7.50 -9.96 24.89
N TYR A 14 7.09 -10.60 23.80
CA TYR A 14 7.28 -10.13 22.44
C TYR A 14 5.96 -9.74 21.78
N ARG A 15 6.05 -8.84 20.80
CA ARG A 15 4.92 -8.41 19.96
C ARG A 15 4.44 -9.57 19.10
N THR A 16 3.15 -9.60 18.76
CA THR A 16 2.64 -10.47 17.70
C THR A 16 3.05 -9.91 16.33
N ALA A 17 3.16 -10.77 15.32
CA ALA A 17 3.53 -10.34 13.97
C ALA A 17 2.49 -9.40 13.35
N ASP A 18 1.23 -9.56 13.71
CA ASP A 18 0.12 -8.76 13.19
C ASP A 18 -0.20 -7.51 14.02
N GLY A 19 0.55 -7.23 15.09
CA GLY A 19 0.31 -6.09 15.98
C GLY A 19 -0.89 -6.22 16.92
N SER A 20 -1.64 -7.33 16.89
CA SER A 20 -2.72 -7.59 17.83
C SER A 20 -2.25 -7.61 19.29
N CYS A 21 -3.18 -7.34 20.22
CA CYS A 21 -2.93 -7.39 21.67
C CYS A 21 -1.86 -6.42 22.21
N ASN A 22 -1.41 -5.45 21.40
CA ASN A 22 -0.59 -4.33 21.89
C ASN A 22 -1.37 -3.49 22.92
N ASN A 23 -2.65 -3.23 22.64
CA ASN A 23 -3.59 -2.68 23.61
C ASN A 23 -4.50 -3.79 24.17
N LEU A 24 -4.33 -4.15 25.44
CA LEU A 24 -5.07 -5.24 26.09
C LEU A 24 -6.58 -4.98 26.21
N HIS A 25 -7.01 -3.71 26.22
CA HIS A 25 -8.43 -3.34 26.27
C HIS A 25 -9.06 -3.30 24.88
N ASN A 26 -8.26 -2.98 23.85
CA ASN A 26 -8.70 -2.92 22.46
C ASN A 26 -7.70 -3.69 21.58
N PRO A 27 -7.76 -5.03 21.57
CA PRO A 27 -6.73 -5.87 20.94
C PRO A 27 -6.50 -5.66 19.45
N ARG A 28 -7.44 -5.03 18.74
CA ARG A 28 -7.37 -4.71 17.31
C ARG A 28 -6.70 -3.38 17.00
N TRP A 29 -6.52 -2.50 17.98
CA TRP A 29 -5.96 -1.17 17.70
C TRP A 29 -4.53 -1.28 17.19
N GLY A 30 -4.32 -0.87 15.94
CA GLY A 30 -3.04 -0.92 15.26
C GLY A 30 -2.64 -2.29 14.70
N LYS A 31 -3.54 -3.28 14.77
CA LYS A 31 -3.37 -4.58 14.13
C LYS A 31 -3.38 -4.41 12.61
N SER A 32 -2.63 -5.25 11.89
CA SER A 32 -2.70 -5.37 10.44
C SER A 32 -4.06 -5.87 9.95
N MET A 33 -4.39 -5.54 8.71
CA MET A 33 -5.68 -5.87 8.06
C MET A 33 -6.89 -5.20 8.72
N GLU A 34 -6.68 -4.05 9.37
CA GLU A 34 -7.72 -3.23 9.99
C GLU A 34 -8.00 -1.97 9.17
N CYS A 35 -9.15 -1.34 9.38
CA CYS A 35 -9.49 -0.12 8.66
C CYS A 35 -8.64 1.07 9.14
N LEU A 36 -8.29 1.96 8.22
CA LEU A 36 -7.66 3.23 8.57
C LEU A 36 -8.57 4.07 9.48
N ASN A 37 -7.98 4.63 10.53
CA ASN A 37 -8.69 5.54 11.42
C ASN A 37 -9.05 6.85 10.72
N ARG A 38 -10.29 7.31 10.96
CA ARG A 38 -10.76 8.61 10.48
C ARG A 38 -10.66 9.68 11.56
N LEU A 39 -9.78 10.66 11.35
CA LEU A 39 -9.75 11.88 12.16
C LEU A 39 -10.93 12.83 11.84
N GLN A 40 -11.53 12.67 10.66
CA GLN A 40 -12.69 13.44 10.19
C GLN A 40 -13.63 12.52 9.38
N LYS A 41 -14.93 12.86 9.37
CA LYS A 41 -15.93 12.10 8.62
C LYS A 41 -15.59 12.07 7.12
N ALA A 42 -15.67 10.89 6.49
CA ALA A 42 -15.47 10.78 5.05
C ALA A 42 -16.48 11.61 4.25
N VAL A 43 -16.04 12.16 3.12
CA VAL A 43 -16.86 12.95 2.19
C VAL A 43 -16.86 12.28 0.82
N TYR A 44 -17.95 11.59 0.52
CA TYR A 44 -18.23 10.95 -0.77
C TYR A 44 -19.40 11.68 -1.45
N ALA A 45 -19.49 11.63 -2.78
CA ALA A 45 -20.53 12.33 -3.53
C ALA A 45 -21.95 11.83 -3.22
N ASP A 46 -22.09 10.52 -2.97
CA ASP A 46 -23.32 9.85 -2.54
C ASP A 46 -23.42 9.72 -1.01
N GLY A 47 -22.40 10.16 -0.26
CA GLY A 47 -22.28 9.95 1.18
C GLY A 47 -21.74 8.57 1.60
N TYR A 48 -21.58 7.63 0.65
CA TYR A 48 -21.23 6.23 0.93
C TYR A 48 -19.89 5.83 0.33
N LYS A 49 -19.73 5.90 -1.00
CA LYS A 49 -18.55 5.36 -1.68
C LYS A 49 -18.11 6.13 -2.93
N LEU A 50 -18.95 6.92 -3.58
CA LEU A 50 -18.58 7.57 -4.84
C LEU A 50 -17.56 8.69 -4.62
N PRO A 51 -16.48 8.78 -5.43
CA PRO A 51 -15.49 9.85 -5.33
C PRO A 51 -16.11 11.23 -5.25
N LYS A 52 -15.50 12.09 -4.45
CA LYS A 52 -16.03 13.42 -4.11
C LYS A 52 -16.23 14.30 -5.36
N VAL A 53 -17.31 15.08 -5.34
CA VAL A 53 -17.58 16.16 -6.30
C VAL A 53 -17.48 17.54 -5.64
N ALA A 54 -17.47 18.60 -6.44
CA ALA A 54 -17.52 19.97 -5.92
C ALA A 54 -18.82 20.24 -5.14
N LYS A 55 -18.84 21.27 -4.28
CA LYS A 55 -20.09 21.70 -3.58
C LYS A 55 -21.21 22.05 -4.56
N SER A 56 -20.87 22.52 -5.76
CA SER A 56 -21.79 22.80 -6.87
C SER A 56 -22.29 21.54 -7.60
N ARG A 57 -21.90 20.34 -7.14
CA ARG A 57 -22.14 19.03 -7.78
C ARG A 57 -21.50 18.84 -9.15
N ARG A 58 -20.59 19.74 -9.55
CA ARG A 58 -19.77 19.57 -10.76
C ARG A 58 -18.56 18.68 -10.47
N THR A 59 -17.99 18.10 -11.54
CA THR A 59 -16.73 17.35 -11.48
C THR A 59 -15.61 18.22 -10.92
N LEU A 60 -14.71 17.61 -10.15
CA LEU A 60 -13.49 18.27 -9.70
C LEU A 60 -12.51 18.40 -10.88
N PRO A 61 -11.59 19.38 -10.84
CA PRO A 61 -10.56 19.49 -11.89
C PRO A 61 -9.77 18.18 -12.00
N ASN A 62 -9.44 17.82 -13.24
CA ASN A 62 -8.66 16.63 -13.52
C ASN A 62 -7.29 16.68 -12.81
N VAL A 63 -6.89 15.57 -12.18
CA VAL A 63 -5.66 15.52 -11.36
C VAL A 63 -4.37 15.65 -12.17
N ARG A 64 -4.35 15.20 -13.43
CA ARG A 64 -3.21 15.40 -14.34
C ARG A 64 -3.08 16.88 -14.74
N LEU A 65 -4.20 17.55 -15.00
CA LEU A 65 -4.19 19.00 -15.23
C LEU A 65 -3.64 19.76 -14.02
N ILE A 66 -4.08 19.41 -12.80
CA ILE A 66 -3.55 19.99 -11.56
C ILE A 66 -2.04 19.75 -11.46
N SER A 67 -1.59 18.51 -11.70
CA SER A 67 -0.16 18.16 -11.68
C SER A 67 0.65 19.03 -12.64
N ASN A 68 0.18 19.20 -13.89
CA ASN A 68 0.89 19.99 -14.90
C ASN A 68 0.94 21.48 -14.57
N ARG A 69 -0.05 22.00 -13.83
CA ARG A 69 -0.18 23.44 -13.54
C ARG A 69 0.42 23.85 -12.21
N LEU A 70 0.48 22.95 -11.22
CA LEU A 70 0.88 23.29 -9.85
C LEU A 70 2.14 22.55 -9.37
N HIS A 71 2.49 21.39 -9.93
CA HIS A 71 3.67 20.62 -9.52
C HIS A 71 4.83 20.82 -10.51
N PHE A 72 5.55 21.93 -10.34
CA PHE A 72 6.71 22.23 -11.16
C PHE A 72 7.93 21.39 -10.75
N GLN A 73 8.68 20.90 -11.74
CA GLN A 73 9.98 20.29 -11.50
C GLN A 73 10.99 21.40 -11.22
N ILE A 74 11.41 21.52 -9.97
CA ILE A 74 12.43 22.50 -9.58
C ILE A 74 13.58 21.74 -8.93
N ASN A 75 14.76 21.85 -9.51
CA ASN A 75 15.98 21.38 -8.88
C ASN A 75 16.51 22.50 -7.98
N LYS A 76 16.48 22.28 -6.67
CA LYS A 76 16.97 23.24 -5.66
C LYS A 76 17.99 22.57 -4.76
N TYR A 77 18.99 23.33 -4.36
CA TYR A 77 19.91 22.91 -3.31
C TYR A 77 19.14 22.66 -2.00
N SER A 78 19.52 21.61 -1.30
CA SER A 78 18.92 21.20 -0.03
C SER A 78 19.99 21.07 1.04
N HIS A 79 19.66 21.47 2.26
CA HIS A 79 20.53 21.31 3.44
C HIS A 79 20.41 19.93 4.10
N VAL A 80 19.61 19.03 3.51
CA VAL A 80 19.43 17.66 4.00
C VAL A 80 19.93 16.66 2.97
N SER A 81 20.46 15.53 3.46
CA SER A 81 20.89 14.44 2.60
C SER A 81 19.69 13.69 2.02
N HIS A 82 19.92 12.94 0.95
CA HIS A 82 18.90 12.08 0.35
C HIS A 82 18.38 10.99 1.32
N MET A 83 19.18 10.65 2.35
CA MET A 83 18.80 9.73 3.41
C MET A 83 17.53 10.17 4.15
N LEU A 84 17.25 11.47 4.26
CA LEU A 84 16.01 11.93 4.88
C LEU A 84 14.77 11.47 4.09
N MET A 85 14.84 11.54 2.75
CA MET A 85 13.77 11.05 1.88
C MET A 85 13.64 9.53 2.00
N GLN A 86 14.76 8.82 1.90
CA GLN A 86 14.77 7.35 1.94
C GLN A 86 14.26 6.81 3.29
N TRP A 87 14.65 7.43 4.40
CA TRP A 87 14.16 7.06 5.72
C TRP A 87 12.67 7.34 5.88
N GLY A 88 12.18 8.44 5.30
CA GLY A 88 10.74 8.73 5.25
C GLY A 88 9.95 7.62 4.56
N GLN A 89 10.44 7.14 3.41
CA GLN A 89 9.82 6.01 2.70
C GLN A 89 9.95 4.70 3.50
N PHE A 90 11.12 4.42 4.07
CA PHE A 90 11.33 3.22 4.89
C PHE A 90 10.35 3.17 6.07
N LEU A 91 10.12 4.30 6.75
CA LEU A 91 9.17 4.41 7.85
C LEU A 91 7.71 4.38 7.40
N ASP A 92 7.37 5.02 6.26
CA ASP A 92 6.03 4.90 5.66
C ASP A 92 5.65 3.43 5.43
N HIS A 93 6.61 2.65 4.94
CA HIS A 93 6.45 1.23 4.69
C HIS A 93 6.35 0.38 5.97
N ASP A 94 6.61 0.94 7.16
CA ASP A 94 6.44 0.24 8.43
C ASP A 94 5.04 0.47 9.03
N ILE A 95 4.39 1.59 8.69
CA ILE A 95 3.17 2.03 9.40
C ILE A 95 1.90 1.96 8.56
N SER A 96 2.02 1.97 7.22
CA SER A 96 0.84 1.97 6.37
C SER A 96 1.05 1.39 4.98
N HIS A 97 0.06 0.60 4.55
CA HIS A 97 -0.15 0.24 3.17
C HIS A 97 -1.63 0.03 2.89
N THR A 98 -2.16 0.75 1.91
CA THR A 98 -3.50 0.51 1.37
C THR A 98 -3.37 0.00 -0.06
N PRO A 99 -3.57 -1.30 -0.31
CA PRO A 99 -3.44 -1.86 -1.63
C PRO A 99 -4.54 -1.31 -2.56
N ALA A 100 -4.30 -1.40 -3.86
CA ALA A 100 -5.37 -1.22 -4.84
C ALA A 100 -6.43 -2.32 -4.65
N ALA A 101 -7.69 -2.01 -4.95
CA ALA A 101 -8.76 -3.00 -4.97
C ALA A 101 -8.45 -4.01 -6.06
N GLN A 102 -8.13 -5.24 -5.68
CA GLN A 102 -7.90 -6.31 -6.62
C GLN A 102 -9.21 -7.05 -6.86
N LEU A 103 -9.52 -7.32 -8.13
CA LEU A 103 -10.53 -8.28 -8.51
C LEU A 103 -9.80 -9.53 -9.02
N THR A 104 -10.45 -10.68 -8.90
CA THR A 104 -9.95 -11.94 -9.45
C THR A 104 -9.61 -11.76 -10.94
N GLY A 105 -8.33 -11.83 -11.33
CA GLY A 105 -7.95 -11.74 -12.75
C GLY A 105 -6.67 -10.98 -13.12
N GLY A 106 -5.91 -10.42 -12.17
CA GLY A 106 -4.61 -9.79 -12.44
C GLY A 106 -4.63 -8.26 -12.43
N VAL A 107 -3.75 -7.63 -13.22
CA VAL A 107 -3.59 -6.17 -13.27
C VAL A 107 -4.78 -5.53 -14.00
N ILE A 108 -5.50 -4.63 -13.32
CA ILE A 108 -6.68 -3.95 -13.88
C ILE A 108 -6.23 -2.77 -14.76
N ASP A 109 -6.67 -2.77 -16.03
CA ASP A 109 -6.49 -1.65 -16.95
C ASP A 109 -7.74 -0.77 -17.02
N CYS A 110 -7.83 0.21 -16.11
CA CYS A 110 -8.96 1.13 -16.05
C CYS A 110 -9.10 2.07 -17.26
N CYS A 111 -8.15 2.08 -18.20
CA CYS A 111 -8.30 2.83 -19.43
C CYS A 111 -9.15 2.11 -20.47
N ASN A 112 -9.23 0.78 -20.38
CA ASN A 112 -9.93 -0.07 -21.34
C ASN A 112 -11.08 -0.88 -20.71
N GLU A 113 -11.08 -1.03 -19.38
CA GLU A 113 -12.08 -1.80 -18.65
C GLU A 113 -13.09 -0.89 -17.93
N THR A 114 -14.35 -1.34 -17.89
CA THR A 114 -15.39 -0.70 -17.09
C THR A 114 -15.56 -1.47 -15.78
N ASN A 115 -15.17 -0.86 -14.67
CA ASN A 115 -15.20 -1.47 -13.35
C ASN A 115 -15.57 -0.47 -12.25
N ASP A 116 -16.30 -0.89 -11.22
CA ASP A 116 -16.67 -0.06 -10.05
C ASP A 116 -15.46 0.45 -9.25
N GLU A 117 -14.35 -0.29 -9.33
CA GLU A 117 -13.08 0.06 -8.70
C GLU A 117 -12.15 0.88 -9.63
N CYS A 118 -12.55 1.11 -10.88
CA CYS A 118 -11.80 1.96 -11.79
C CYS A 118 -12.13 3.44 -11.60
N TYR A 119 -11.08 4.26 -11.55
CA TYR A 119 -11.19 5.70 -11.50
C TYR A 119 -10.07 6.36 -12.32
N ALA A 120 -10.02 5.96 -13.59
CA ALA A 120 -9.00 6.35 -14.55
C ALA A 120 -8.80 7.86 -14.67
N ILE A 121 -7.54 8.25 -14.88
CA ILE A 121 -7.15 9.65 -15.03
C ILE A 121 -7.09 9.96 -16.51
N THR A 122 -7.99 10.84 -16.97
CA THR A 122 -7.97 11.30 -18.36
C THR A 122 -6.76 12.22 -18.60
N ILE A 123 -6.15 12.10 -19.77
CA ILE A 123 -5.02 12.91 -20.21
C ILE A 123 -5.51 13.80 -21.36
N ALA A 124 -5.26 15.10 -21.23
CA ALA A 124 -5.64 16.07 -22.26
C ALA A 124 -4.76 15.93 -23.51
N SER A 125 -5.30 16.29 -24.68
CA SER A 125 -4.54 16.21 -25.95
C SER A 125 -3.34 17.16 -25.99
N ASP A 126 -3.38 18.24 -25.22
CA ASP A 126 -2.31 19.23 -25.05
C ASP A 126 -1.43 18.93 -23.82
N ASP A 127 -1.47 17.70 -23.27
CA ASP A 127 -0.58 17.32 -22.17
C ASP A 127 0.90 17.48 -22.58
N PRO A 128 1.74 18.15 -21.78
CA PRO A 128 3.10 18.50 -22.17
C PRO A 128 4.03 17.28 -22.37
N PHE A 129 3.68 16.13 -21.80
CA PHE A 129 4.48 14.91 -21.91
C PHE A 129 3.78 13.87 -22.80
N TYR A 130 2.55 13.52 -22.46
CA TYR A 130 1.85 12.38 -23.06
C TYR A 130 1.28 12.64 -24.47
N SER A 131 1.17 13.90 -24.89
CA SER A 131 0.76 14.25 -26.26
C SER A 131 1.68 13.63 -27.31
N ASN A 132 2.99 13.55 -27.02
CA ASN A 132 3.99 12.93 -27.90
C ASN A 132 3.88 11.40 -28.01
N PHE A 133 3.12 10.76 -27.11
CA PHE A 133 2.97 9.30 -27.04
C PHE A 133 1.55 8.83 -27.38
N SER A 134 0.68 9.75 -27.84
CA SER A 134 -0.74 9.46 -28.11
C SER A 134 -1.50 8.84 -26.93
N ARG A 135 -1.01 9.02 -25.69
CA ARG A 135 -1.61 8.44 -24.50
C ARG A 135 -2.72 9.36 -23.98
N LYS A 136 -3.94 8.84 -23.87
CA LYS A 136 -5.14 9.59 -23.45
C LYS A 136 -5.63 9.28 -22.04
N CYS A 137 -5.00 8.31 -21.37
CA CYS A 137 -5.44 7.83 -20.08
C CYS A 137 -4.28 7.24 -19.25
N MET A 138 -4.36 7.42 -17.92
CA MET A 138 -3.55 6.67 -16.94
C MET A 138 -4.48 5.76 -16.13
N THR A 139 -4.12 4.48 -16.02
CA THR A 139 -4.85 3.54 -15.17
C THR A 139 -4.76 4.01 -13.73
N PHE A 140 -5.89 3.95 -13.02
CA PHE A 140 -5.95 4.24 -11.60
C PHE A 140 -7.08 3.40 -11.00
N VAL A 141 -6.67 2.46 -10.17
CA VAL A 141 -7.55 1.57 -9.43
C VAL A 141 -7.73 2.13 -8.04
N ARG A 142 -8.97 2.17 -7.56
CA ARG A 142 -9.30 2.67 -6.23
C ARG A 142 -8.71 1.76 -5.17
N SER A 143 -8.30 2.35 -4.04
CA SER A 143 -7.84 1.64 -2.86
C SER A 143 -8.83 0.59 -2.36
N ALA A 144 -8.38 -0.60 -1.99
CA ALA A 144 -9.20 -1.70 -1.50
C ALA A 144 -10.12 -1.27 -0.34
N PRO A 145 -11.41 -1.61 -0.37
CA PRO A 145 -12.31 -1.31 0.73
C PRO A 145 -11.97 -2.16 1.95
N CYS A 146 -12.08 -1.57 3.13
CA CYS A 146 -12.09 -2.35 4.37
C CYS A 146 -13.45 -3.00 4.56
N LEU A 147 -13.48 -4.27 4.99
CA LEU A 147 -14.72 -4.98 5.29
C LEU A 147 -15.26 -4.50 6.64
N THR A 148 -16.23 -3.59 6.58
CA THR A 148 -16.94 -3.11 7.78
C THR A 148 -18.42 -3.44 7.66
N CYS A 149 -19.12 -3.42 8.79
CA CYS A 149 -20.57 -3.54 8.85
C CYS A 149 -21.27 -2.22 8.48
N SER A 150 -20.52 -1.22 8.03
CA SER A 150 -21.02 0.05 7.53
C SER A 150 -21.11 -0.01 6.00
N MET A 151 -22.19 0.57 5.46
CA MET A 151 -22.31 0.78 4.01
C MET A 151 -21.37 1.88 3.49
N LYS A 152 -20.71 2.62 4.40
CA LYS A 152 -19.78 3.69 4.05
C LYS A 152 -18.39 3.11 3.82
N ARG A 153 -17.76 3.48 2.70
CA ARG A 153 -16.46 2.95 2.30
C ARG A 153 -15.36 3.41 3.25
N GLU A 154 -14.69 2.44 3.87
CA GLU A 154 -13.42 2.61 4.55
C GLU A 154 -12.29 1.97 3.73
N GLN A 155 -11.05 2.36 4.00
CA GLN A 155 -9.87 1.79 3.33
C GLN A 155 -9.09 0.95 4.33
N ILE A 156 -8.56 -0.18 3.88
CA ILE A 156 -7.80 -1.09 4.74
C ILE A 156 -6.34 -0.63 4.85
N ASN A 157 -5.74 -0.80 6.03
CA ASN A 157 -4.30 -0.85 6.20
C ASN A 157 -3.89 -2.32 6.34
N ILE A 158 -3.09 -2.83 5.40
CA ILE A 158 -2.63 -4.22 5.48
C ILE A 158 -1.39 -4.41 6.36
N LEU A 159 -0.80 -3.32 6.84
CA LEU A 159 0.34 -3.35 7.76
C LEU A 159 -0.08 -3.09 9.20
N THR A 160 0.80 -3.39 10.15
CA THR A 160 0.65 -2.90 11.51
C THR A 160 0.73 -1.36 11.51
N ALA A 161 0.12 -0.70 12.49
CA ALA A 161 0.18 0.77 12.61
C ALA A 161 1.32 1.26 13.52
N PHE A 162 2.16 0.33 14.00
CA PHE A 162 3.24 0.63 14.95
C PHE A 162 4.55 0.83 14.20
N ILE A 163 5.50 1.50 14.84
CA ILE A 163 6.89 1.49 14.40
C ILE A 163 7.54 0.26 15.03
N ASP A 164 7.43 -0.88 14.36
CA ASP A 164 7.87 -2.19 14.87
C ASP A 164 8.74 -2.98 13.88
N ALA A 165 9.18 -2.34 12.80
CA ALA A 165 9.95 -2.93 11.71
C ALA A 165 9.21 -4.08 11.02
N SER A 166 7.89 -3.99 10.90
CA SER A 166 7.06 -4.85 10.08
C SER A 166 7.50 -4.84 8.61
N ASN A 167 8.08 -3.74 8.12
CA ASN A 167 8.72 -3.69 6.80
C ASN A 167 9.96 -4.62 6.66
N VAL A 168 10.53 -5.07 7.78
CA VAL A 168 11.60 -6.08 7.84
C VAL A 168 11.05 -7.46 8.19
N TYR A 169 10.14 -7.54 9.17
CA TYR A 169 9.70 -8.80 9.79
C TYR A 169 8.36 -9.35 9.27
N GLY A 170 7.61 -8.58 8.49
CA GLY A 170 6.26 -8.91 8.04
C GLY A 170 5.18 -8.37 8.99
N SER A 171 3.95 -8.31 8.48
CA SER A 171 2.74 -7.86 9.21
C SER A 171 1.77 -9.02 9.50
N SER A 172 2.22 -10.26 9.31
CA SER A 172 1.47 -11.48 9.60
C SER A 172 2.40 -12.62 9.98
N GLU A 173 1.90 -13.59 10.74
CA GLU A 173 2.68 -14.77 11.14
C GLU A 173 3.26 -15.53 9.94
N ASN A 174 2.51 -15.60 8.82
CA ASN A 174 2.98 -16.26 7.61
C ASN A 174 4.14 -15.51 6.96
N GLU A 175 4.05 -14.19 6.82
CA GLU A 175 5.14 -13.35 6.29
C GLU A 175 6.39 -13.47 7.17
N THR A 176 6.24 -13.36 8.49
CA THR A 176 7.34 -13.56 9.43
C THR A 176 7.94 -14.95 9.32
N TYR A 177 7.12 -15.98 9.14
CA TYR A 177 7.59 -17.35 8.98
C TYR A 177 8.45 -17.49 7.71
N VAL A 178 7.95 -17.08 6.54
CA VAL A 178 8.68 -17.30 5.27
C VAL A 178 9.99 -16.51 5.16
N LEU A 179 10.15 -15.43 5.95
CA LEU A 179 11.38 -14.63 6.03
C LEU A 179 12.42 -15.20 7.00
N ARG A 180 12.06 -16.13 7.89
CA ARG A 180 12.97 -16.71 8.89
C ARG A 180 13.69 -17.95 8.37
N LYS A 181 14.93 -18.15 8.81
CA LYS A 181 15.78 -19.27 8.36
C LYS A 181 15.46 -20.61 9.02
N PHE A 182 14.93 -20.59 10.25
CA PHE A 182 14.57 -21.76 11.06
C PHE A 182 15.65 -22.85 11.21
N ASP A 183 16.93 -22.49 11.15
CA ASP A 183 18.08 -23.39 11.35
C ASP A 183 18.61 -23.39 12.80
N GLY A 184 17.81 -22.90 13.75
CA GLY A 184 18.19 -22.75 15.17
C GLY A 184 19.01 -21.50 15.50
N THR A 185 19.47 -20.72 14.50
CA THR A 185 20.29 -19.51 14.73
C THR A 185 19.48 -18.27 15.12
N GLY A 186 18.18 -18.28 14.83
CA GLY A 186 17.31 -17.11 15.00
C GLY A 186 17.43 -16.05 13.89
N MET A 187 18.19 -16.33 12.82
CA MET A 187 18.39 -15.39 11.71
C MET A 187 17.21 -15.34 10.73
N LEU A 188 17.10 -14.21 10.02
CA LEU A 188 16.34 -14.11 8.77
C LEU A 188 17.07 -14.86 7.65
N ARG A 189 16.32 -15.23 6.61
CA ARG A 189 16.90 -15.73 5.36
C ARG A 189 17.69 -14.60 4.69
N SER A 190 18.76 -14.96 4.02
CA SER A 190 19.58 -14.04 3.23
C SER A 190 20.25 -14.81 2.09
N GLN A 191 20.64 -14.11 1.04
CA GLN A 191 21.49 -14.66 -0.01
C GLN A 191 22.97 -14.58 0.39
N ASN A 192 23.85 -15.02 -0.52
CA ASN A 192 25.29 -14.77 -0.42
C ASN A 192 25.54 -13.24 -0.34
N ASN A 193 26.59 -12.83 0.39
CA ASN A 193 26.90 -11.43 0.69
C ASN A 193 25.88 -10.66 1.56
N SER A 194 25.00 -11.36 2.28
CA SER A 194 24.00 -10.75 3.17
C SER A 194 22.95 -9.88 2.46
N LEU A 195 22.69 -10.15 1.17
CA LEU A 195 21.54 -9.55 0.49
C LEU A 195 20.24 -10.17 0.99
N LEU A 196 19.13 -9.44 0.81
CA LEU A 196 17.78 -9.93 1.11
C LEU A 196 17.48 -11.22 0.34
N PRO A 197 16.65 -12.13 0.89
CA PRO A 197 16.28 -13.36 0.22
C PRO A 197 15.51 -13.08 -1.08
N GLU A 198 15.49 -14.05 -1.98
CA GLU A 198 14.65 -14.01 -3.19
C GLU A 198 13.16 -14.17 -2.85
N SER A 199 12.31 -13.55 -3.65
CA SER A 199 10.86 -13.71 -3.65
C SER A 199 10.47 -15.19 -3.74
N ILE A 200 9.50 -15.59 -2.92
CA ILE A 200 8.91 -16.94 -2.95
C ILE A 200 7.79 -17.07 -3.98
N ASP A 201 7.36 -15.96 -4.57
CA ASP A 201 6.30 -15.90 -5.57
C ASP A 201 6.69 -14.96 -6.74
N PRO A 202 7.75 -15.31 -7.51
CA PRO A 202 8.28 -14.47 -8.56
C PRO A 202 7.34 -14.29 -9.76
N GLU A 203 6.23 -15.03 -9.83
CA GLU A 203 5.22 -14.85 -10.87
C GLU A 203 4.25 -13.71 -10.56
N ASN A 204 4.13 -13.31 -9.28
CA ASN A 204 3.11 -12.36 -8.82
C ASN A 204 3.68 -11.12 -8.09
N ASP A 205 5.01 -10.95 -8.03
CA ASP A 205 5.67 -9.87 -7.29
C ASP A 205 5.90 -8.56 -8.08
N GLN A 206 5.40 -8.52 -9.32
CA GLN A 206 5.41 -7.35 -10.24
C GLN A 206 6.79 -6.84 -10.70
N CYS A 207 7.89 -7.39 -10.19
CA CYS A 207 9.23 -6.89 -10.50
C CYS A 207 10.20 -7.99 -10.94
N SER A 208 9.91 -9.27 -10.65
CA SER A 208 10.69 -10.39 -11.17
C SER A 208 10.50 -10.54 -12.68
N ASP A 209 11.59 -10.82 -13.38
CA ASP A 209 11.59 -11.23 -14.79
C ASP A 209 12.27 -12.58 -14.91
N LEU A 210 11.46 -13.64 -14.94
CA LEU A 210 11.92 -15.02 -15.05
C LEU A 210 12.65 -15.31 -16.36
N ASN A 211 12.38 -14.56 -17.44
CA ASN A 211 13.08 -14.74 -18.71
C ASN A 211 14.51 -14.20 -18.65
N GLN A 212 14.74 -13.19 -17.81
CA GLN A 212 16.06 -12.59 -17.56
C GLN A 212 16.74 -13.14 -16.31
N ASN A 213 16.11 -14.11 -15.64
CA ASN A 213 16.55 -14.66 -14.35
C ASN A 213 16.80 -13.55 -13.31
N ILE A 214 15.93 -12.54 -13.30
CA ILE A 214 15.90 -11.47 -12.31
C ILE A 214 14.79 -11.81 -11.33
N ILE A 215 15.15 -12.07 -10.07
CA ILE A 215 14.20 -12.35 -9.00
C ILE A 215 14.24 -11.21 -8.00
N CYS A 216 13.07 -10.72 -7.61
CA CYS A 216 12.96 -9.66 -6.63
C CYS A 216 13.38 -10.06 -5.23
N PHE A 217 13.76 -9.06 -4.43
CA PHE A 217 13.99 -9.28 -3.03
C PHE A 217 12.67 -9.47 -2.27
N ALA A 218 12.71 -10.36 -1.29
CA ALA A 218 11.67 -10.54 -0.28
C ALA A 218 12.07 -9.82 1.01
N ALA A 219 11.11 -9.09 1.58
CA ALA A 219 11.20 -8.44 2.88
C ALA A 219 9.81 -8.46 3.56
N GLY A 220 9.69 -7.82 4.73
CA GLY A 220 8.42 -7.70 5.43
C GLY A 220 7.39 -6.80 4.73
N ASP A 221 7.84 -5.92 3.84
CA ASP A 221 6.98 -5.13 2.95
C ASP A 221 7.34 -5.39 1.47
N PHE A 222 6.33 -5.62 0.63
CA PHE A 222 6.52 -6.00 -0.77
C PHE A 222 7.09 -4.86 -1.65
N ARG A 223 7.02 -3.61 -1.19
CA ARG A 223 7.52 -2.44 -1.93
C ARG A 223 9.02 -2.23 -1.73
N VAL A 224 9.73 -3.21 -1.17
CA VAL A 224 11.19 -3.17 -0.99
C VAL A 224 11.95 -2.94 -2.30
N ASN A 225 11.38 -3.33 -3.44
CA ASN A 225 12.01 -3.22 -4.76
C ASN A 225 11.64 -1.92 -5.54
N VAL A 226 10.93 -0.97 -4.94
CA VAL A 226 10.45 0.25 -5.65
C VAL A 226 11.61 1.19 -6.03
N LEU A 227 12.67 1.24 -5.22
CA LEU A 227 13.90 1.99 -5.48
C LEU A 227 15.11 1.11 -5.09
N PRO A 228 16.25 1.17 -5.82
CA PRO A 228 17.47 0.42 -5.48
C PRO A 228 18.19 0.90 -4.22
#